data_AF-A0A1J3K296-F1
#
_entry.id   AF-A0A1J3K296-F1
#
_cell.length_a   1.000
_cell.length_b   1.000
_cell.length_c   1.000
_cell.angle_alpha   90.00
_cell.angle_beta   90.00
_cell.angle_gamma   90.00
#
_symmetry.space_group_name_H-M   'P 1'
#
loop_
_entity.id
_entity.type
_entity.pdbx_description
1 polymer ?
#
loop_
_entity_poly.entity_id
_entity_poly.type
_entity_poly.pdbx_seq_one_letter_code
_entity_poly.pdbx_strand_id
1 'polypeptide(L)'
;EHKIGDCPPHIWPGKDYYNPRESEPNSWEETMKDELDRTKYPRMPWHEVHCALWGPPCRDVARHFVQRWNHSKRNKAPNEHTIPLLMPHHHMVLPHYLGTREIDIITTAKPEEDPEKPVVLARQDSFSSASPPQDIPLLLPQETDADSTSEEDMKFDSGSRQDLDHRNGRYEFFGETSEESNWDENVNEWWWQIGKQSDCRCQIIRSVSQWSAGTSQPEDSIHRAYCSLIQNAEHFIYIENQFFISGLEKDDTILNRVAEALYRRILKAHKENKCFRVVIVVPLLPGFQGGIDDFGAATVRALMHWQYRTISRERTSILDNLNALLGSKTQDYISFYGLRSYGRLFEDGPIATSQIYVHSKLLIVDDRIAVIGSSNINDRSLLGSRDSEIGVVIEDKEFVESSMNGVKWMAGKFSYSP
;
A
#
# COMPACT_ATOMS: atom_id res chain seq x y z
N GLU A 1 9.50 18.02 8.53
CA GLU A 1 10.02 18.66 9.77
C GLU A 1 9.75 17.89 11.06
N HIS A 2 8.69 17.07 11.15
CA HIS A 2 8.43 16.27 12.36
C HIS A 2 8.39 17.10 13.66
N LYS A 3 7.73 18.27 13.60
CA LYS A 3 7.57 19.15 14.78
C LYS A 3 6.79 18.44 15.88
N ILE A 4 7.20 18.70 17.12
CA ILE A 4 6.62 18.07 18.31
C ILE A 4 5.70 19.02 19.11
N GLY A 5 5.74 20.32 18.82
CA GLY A 5 4.91 21.35 19.46
C GLY A 5 4.13 22.15 18.43
N ASP A 6 2.95 22.63 18.82
CA ASP A 6 2.03 23.44 18.01
C ASP A 6 1.03 24.14 18.93
N CYS A 7 1.52 25.15 19.66
CA CYS A 7 0.73 25.96 20.57
C CYS A 7 1.07 27.45 20.35
N PRO A 8 0.08 28.29 19.95
CA PRO A 8 -1.32 27.96 19.70
C PRO A 8 -1.54 27.00 18.49
N PRO A 9 -2.71 26.33 18.39
CA PRO A 9 -2.96 25.24 17.45
C PRO A 9 -3.09 25.73 16.00
N HIS A 10 -1.99 25.76 15.26
CA HIS A 10 -1.97 26.24 13.87
C HIS A 10 -1.96 25.11 12.85
N ILE A 11 -1.23 24.04 13.12
CA ILE A 11 -1.00 22.96 12.16
C ILE A 11 -1.92 21.77 12.45
N TRP A 12 -2.07 21.40 13.73
CA TRP A 12 -2.82 20.23 14.16
C TRP A 12 -3.91 20.66 15.15
N PRO A 13 -5.08 21.15 14.71
CA PRO A 13 -6.13 21.59 15.61
C PRO A 13 -6.84 20.43 16.32
N GLY A 14 -7.24 20.63 17.57
CA GLY A 14 -8.02 19.67 18.34
C GLY A 14 -7.36 18.29 18.43
N LYS A 15 -8.11 17.26 18.07
CA LYS A 15 -7.69 15.84 18.12
C LYS A 15 -6.54 15.49 17.16
N ASP A 16 -6.23 16.35 16.20
CA ASP A 16 -5.10 16.13 15.29
C ASP A 16 -3.75 16.32 16.00
N TYR A 17 -3.73 17.07 17.11
CA TYR A 17 -2.58 17.09 18.03
C TYR A 17 -2.58 15.83 18.89
N TYR A 18 -2.00 14.78 18.32
CA TYR A 18 -2.13 13.43 18.85
C TYR A 18 -0.81 12.85 19.38
N ASN A 19 -0.90 12.15 20.51
CA ASN A 19 0.16 11.28 21.01
C ASN A 19 -0.47 10.03 21.67
N PRO A 20 -0.49 8.88 20.97
CA PRO A 20 -1.13 7.65 21.45
C PRO A 20 -0.48 7.11 22.72
N ARG A 21 0.77 7.47 23.01
CA ARG A 21 1.46 7.01 24.22
C ARG A 21 0.89 7.65 25.48
N GLU A 22 0.41 8.89 25.35
CA GLU A 22 -0.09 9.71 26.45
C GLU A 22 -1.62 9.58 26.58
N SER A 23 -2.35 9.67 25.46
CA SER A 23 -3.82 9.62 25.47
C SER A 23 -4.38 9.02 24.17
N GLU A 24 -5.44 8.23 24.30
CA GLU A 24 -6.30 7.80 23.20
C GLU A 24 -7.66 8.52 23.31
N PRO A 25 -8.19 9.14 22.22
CA PRO A 25 -9.47 9.82 22.27
C PRO A 25 -10.60 8.87 22.66
N ASN A 26 -11.31 9.19 23.74
CA ASN A 26 -12.45 8.38 24.22
C ASN A 26 -13.79 8.73 23.54
N SER A 27 -13.79 9.76 22.69
CA SER A 27 -14.94 10.19 21.87
C SER A 27 -14.42 10.84 20.59
N TRP A 28 -15.23 10.85 19.53
CA TRP A 28 -14.96 11.57 18.27
C TRP A 28 -15.93 12.73 18.00
N GLU A 29 -16.84 13.02 18.93
CA GLU A 29 -17.87 14.05 18.74
C GLU A 29 -17.28 15.48 18.77
N GLU A 30 -16.43 15.78 19.76
CA GLU A 30 -15.78 17.09 19.89
C GLU A 30 -14.42 17.09 19.15
N THR A 31 -14.41 17.15 17.82
CA THR A 31 -13.18 17.01 17.01
C THR A 31 -12.14 18.13 17.23
N MET A 32 -12.60 19.35 17.50
CA MET A 32 -11.75 20.54 17.66
C MET A 32 -11.24 20.76 19.09
N LYS A 33 -11.58 19.86 20.01
CA LYS A 33 -11.08 19.90 21.39
C LYS A 33 -9.80 19.09 21.51
N ASP A 34 -8.80 19.67 22.14
CA ASP A 34 -7.56 18.98 22.43
C ASP A 34 -7.77 17.86 23.44
N GLU A 35 -7.18 16.70 23.16
CA GLU A 35 -7.09 15.57 24.10
C GLU A 35 -5.87 15.70 25.04
N LEU A 36 -4.91 16.55 24.68
CA LEU A 36 -3.65 16.73 25.37
C LEU A 36 -3.41 18.21 25.67
N ASP A 37 -2.89 18.49 26.86
CA ASP A 37 -2.39 19.82 27.20
C ASP A 37 -1.09 20.10 26.42
N ARG A 38 -1.21 20.88 25.33
CA ARG A 38 -0.10 21.22 24.43
C ARG A 38 1.07 21.92 25.11
N THR A 39 0.84 22.55 26.26
CA THR A 39 1.90 23.22 27.03
C THR A 39 2.76 22.24 27.82
N LYS A 40 2.30 20.99 27.98
CA LYS A 40 2.95 19.95 28.77
C LYS A 40 3.41 18.76 27.93
N TYR A 41 2.59 18.34 26.96
CA TYR A 41 2.82 17.11 26.20
C TYR A 41 3.17 17.42 24.74
N PRO A 42 4.28 16.87 24.22
CA PRO A 42 4.54 16.91 22.80
C PRO A 42 3.56 16.00 22.05
N ARG A 43 3.18 16.39 20.83
CA ARG A 43 2.61 15.42 19.89
C ARG A 43 3.65 14.36 19.52
N MET A 44 3.21 13.22 19.02
CA MET A 44 4.11 12.22 18.43
C MET A 44 4.18 12.44 16.92
N PRO A 45 5.35 12.83 16.36
CA PRO A 45 5.51 12.92 14.92
C PRO A 45 5.17 11.62 14.21
N TRP A 46 4.54 11.74 13.04
CA TRP A 46 4.09 10.64 12.21
C TRP A 46 4.92 10.62 10.93
N HIS A 47 5.65 9.55 10.70
CA HIS A 47 6.47 9.36 9.51
C HIS A 47 5.89 8.22 8.69
N GLU A 48 5.55 8.51 7.45
CA GLU A 48 4.79 7.63 6.57
C GLU A 48 5.20 7.85 5.13
N VAL A 49 4.99 6.84 4.30
CA VAL A 49 5.25 6.85 2.87
C VAL A 49 3.96 6.54 2.12
N HIS A 50 3.70 7.28 1.04
CA HIS A 50 2.62 7.01 0.11
C HIS A 50 3.06 7.33 -1.31
N CYS A 51 2.33 6.82 -2.30
CA CYS A 51 2.53 7.17 -3.70
C CYS A 51 1.19 7.38 -4.41
N ALA A 52 1.17 8.27 -5.38
CA ALA A 52 0.08 8.37 -6.34
C ALA A 52 0.43 7.56 -7.59
N LEU A 53 -0.56 6.88 -8.17
CA LEU A 53 -0.43 6.12 -9.41
C LEU A 53 -1.18 6.82 -10.52
N TRP A 54 -0.70 6.67 -11.75
CA TRP A 54 -1.35 7.16 -12.96
C TRP A 54 -1.43 6.07 -14.02
N GLY A 55 -2.50 6.08 -14.82
CA GLY A 55 -2.67 5.17 -15.95
C GLY A 55 -3.16 3.76 -15.57
N PRO A 56 -2.73 2.70 -16.30
CA PRO A 56 -3.28 1.35 -16.14
C PRO A 56 -3.32 0.78 -14.71
N PRO A 57 -2.30 0.99 -13.83
CA PRO A 57 -2.33 0.49 -12.45
C PRO A 57 -3.52 1.02 -11.62
N CYS A 58 -4.06 2.21 -11.94
CA CYS A 58 -5.25 2.74 -11.27
C CYS A 58 -6.47 1.84 -11.50
N ARG A 59 -6.57 1.20 -12.67
CA ARG A 59 -7.64 0.25 -13.00
C ARG A 59 -7.53 -1.01 -12.14
N ASP A 60 -6.32 -1.45 -11.82
CA ASP A 60 -6.08 -2.60 -10.94
C ASP A 60 -6.51 -2.32 -9.50
N VAL A 61 -6.20 -1.13 -8.99
CA VAL A 61 -6.68 -0.65 -7.69
C VAL A 61 -8.21 -0.56 -7.67
N ALA A 62 -8.81 0.02 -8.72
CA ALA A 62 -10.27 0.11 -8.86
C ALA A 62 -10.93 -1.27 -8.88
N ARG A 63 -10.35 -2.25 -9.60
CA ARG A 63 -10.85 -3.64 -9.59
C ARG A 63 -10.81 -4.27 -8.20
N HIS A 64 -9.73 -4.06 -7.45
CA HIS A 64 -9.67 -4.52 -6.05
C HIS A 64 -10.78 -3.90 -5.20
N PHE A 65 -11.02 -2.59 -5.34
CA PHE A 65 -12.10 -1.90 -4.64
C PHE A 65 -13.48 -2.46 -5.00
N VAL A 66 -13.79 -2.55 -6.30
CA VAL A 66 -15.06 -3.07 -6.82
C VAL A 66 -15.33 -4.49 -6.33
N GLN A 67 -14.32 -5.36 -6.35
CA GLN A 67 -14.42 -6.72 -5.83
C GLN A 67 -14.85 -6.73 -4.36
N ARG A 68 -14.16 -5.96 -3.52
CA ARG A 68 -14.43 -5.91 -2.07
C ARG A 68 -15.76 -5.23 -1.74
N TRP A 69 -16.12 -4.19 -2.49
CA TRP A 69 -17.41 -3.51 -2.37
C TRP A 69 -18.56 -4.49 -2.62
N ASN A 70 -18.55 -5.15 -3.78
CA ASN A 70 -19.60 -6.09 -4.17
C ASN A 70 -19.65 -7.30 -3.24
N HIS A 71 -18.50 -7.79 -2.76
CA HIS A 71 -18.45 -8.84 -1.75
C HIS A 71 -19.06 -8.39 -0.42
N SER A 72 -18.74 -7.18 0.06
CA SER A 72 -19.25 -6.66 1.33
C SER A 72 -20.75 -6.36 1.26
N LYS A 73 -21.22 -5.80 0.14
CA LYS A 73 -22.65 -5.59 -0.14
C LYS A 73 -23.45 -6.88 0.05
N ARG A 74 -23.01 -7.98 -0.55
CA ARG A 74 -23.73 -9.28 -0.50
C ARG A 74 -23.68 -9.97 0.86
N ASN A 75 -22.64 -9.74 1.66
CA ASN A 75 -22.36 -10.56 2.85
C ASN A 75 -22.51 -9.81 4.17
N LYS A 76 -22.49 -8.46 4.16
CA LYS A 76 -22.38 -7.65 5.39
C LYS A 76 -23.37 -6.50 5.47
N ALA A 77 -23.94 -6.07 4.35
CA ALA A 77 -24.71 -4.82 4.33
C ALA A 77 -26.19 -5.03 4.70
N PRO A 78 -26.69 -4.35 5.75
CA PRO A 78 -28.13 -4.24 5.95
C PRO A 78 -28.72 -3.41 4.81
N ASN A 79 -29.84 -3.86 4.23
CA ASN A 79 -30.49 -3.23 3.07
C ASN A 79 -29.65 -3.27 1.78
N GLU A 80 -29.07 -4.42 1.44
CA GLU A 80 -28.23 -4.54 0.24
C GLU A 80 -28.89 -3.98 -1.03
N HIS A 81 -30.22 -4.08 -1.18
CA HIS A 81 -30.97 -3.61 -2.34
C HIS A 81 -30.85 -2.09 -2.60
N THR A 82 -30.57 -1.28 -1.57
CA THR A 82 -30.35 0.18 -1.74
C THR A 82 -28.91 0.53 -2.07
N ILE A 83 -27.99 -0.43 -1.95
CA ILE A 83 -26.57 -0.21 -2.21
C ILE A 83 -26.26 -0.62 -3.64
N PRO A 84 -25.71 0.28 -4.47
CA PRO A 84 -25.44 0.01 -5.87
C PRO A 84 -24.36 -1.07 -6.01
N LEU A 85 -24.55 -1.95 -6.99
CA LEU A 85 -23.48 -2.83 -7.45
C LEU A 85 -22.49 -2.00 -8.26
N LEU A 86 -21.19 -2.14 -7.96
CA LEU A 86 -20.17 -1.50 -8.79
C LEU A 86 -19.79 -2.43 -9.92
N MET A 87 -19.84 -1.93 -11.15
CA MET A 87 -19.37 -2.67 -12.32
C MET A 87 -18.02 -2.11 -12.74
N PRO A 88 -17.01 -2.96 -13.00
CA PRO A 88 -15.83 -2.47 -13.65
C PRO A 88 -16.20 -2.04 -15.08
N HIS A 89 -15.89 -0.79 -15.46
CA HIS A 89 -16.01 -0.31 -16.84
C HIS A 89 -15.39 -1.30 -17.82
N HIS A 90 -15.95 -1.39 -19.03
CA HIS A 90 -15.55 -2.35 -20.07
C HIS A 90 -14.04 -2.33 -20.38
N HIS A 91 -13.37 -1.18 -20.26
CA HIS A 91 -11.92 -1.05 -20.44
C HIS A 91 -11.07 -1.50 -19.23
N MET A 92 -11.67 -1.78 -18.07
CA MET A 92 -11.02 -2.35 -16.89
C MET A 92 -11.03 -3.89 -16.90
N VAL A 93 -11.83 -4.48 -17.79
CA VAL A 93 -11.82 -5.92 -18.06
C VAL A 93 -10.67 -6.20 -19.03
N LEU A 94 -9.60 -6.83 -18.55
CA LEU A 94 -8.55 -7.32 -19.45
C LEU A 94 -9.14 -8.44 -20.32
N PRO A 95 -8.78 -8.54 -21.62
CA PRO A 95 -9.30 -9.56 -22.53
C PRO A 95 -9.04 -11.02 -22.13
N HIS A 96 -8.30 -11.28 -21.04
CA HIS A 96 -7.94 -12.64 -20.60
C HIS A 96 -9.14 -13.52 -20.18
N TYR A 97 -10.33 -12.93 -20.02
CA TYR A 97 -11.58 -13.70 -19.85
C TYR A 97 -12.16 -14.23 -21.18
N LEU A 98 -11.56 -13.89 -22.33
CA LEU A 98 -11.89 -14.41 -23.65
C LEU A 98 -10.81 -15.40 -24.13
N GLY A 99 -10.67 -16.52 -23.44
CA GLY A 99 -10.01 -17.72 -23.98
C GLY A 99 -8.50 -17.86 -23.76
N THR A 100 -8.16 -18.88 -22.98
CA THR A 100 -6.93 -19.71 -23.04
C THR A 100 -5.58 -19.01 -23.27
N ARG A 101 -4.81 -18.87 -22.18
CA ARG A 101 -3.43 -19.39 -22.04
C ARG A 101 -3.00 -19.25 -20.57
N GLU A 102 -2.61 -20.36 -19.97
CA GLU A 102 -1.95 -20.39 -18.67
C GLU A 102 -0.75 -19.43 -18.72
N ILE A 103 -0.67 -18.52 -17.75
CA ILE A 103 0.54 -17.74 -17.54
C ILE A 103 1.50 -18.69 -16.83
N ASP A 104 2.33 -19.36 -17.61
CA ASP A 104 3.47 -20.11 -17.11
C ASP A 104 4.35 -19.16 -16.29
N ILE A 105 4.39 -19.41 -14.99
CA ILE A 105 5.48 -18.94 -14.13
C ILE A 105 6.73 -19.62 -14.68
N ILE A 106 7.56 -18.90 -15.43
CA ILE A 106 8.82 -19.42 -15.96
C ILE A 106 9.71 -19.79 -14.77
N THR A 107 9.65 -21.06 -14.43
CA THR A 107 10.60 -21.78 -13.59
C THR A 107 11.35 -22.70 -14.55
N THR A 108 12.27 -22.16 -15.34
CA THR A 108 13.16 -23.00 -16.16
C THR A 108 14.54 -22.99 -15.54
N ALA A 109 14.71 -23.84 -14.52
CA ALA A 109 15.99 -24.43 -14.22
C ALA A 109 15.79 -25.94 -14.13
N LYS A 110 16.15 -26.65 -15.19
CA LYS A 110 16.60 -28.05 -15.14
C LYS A 110 17.82 -28.23 -16.05
N PRO A 111 18.70 -29.19 -15.72
CA PRO A 111 20.15 -29.11 -15.95
C PRO A 111 20.60 -29.74 -17.28
N GLU A 112 21.86 -29.44 -17.63
CA GLU A 112 22.70 -29.98 -18.75
C GLU A 112 22.42 -29.31 -20.11
N GLU A 113 23.37 -28.85 -20.92
CA GLU A 113 24.83 -29.01 -21.07
C GLU A 113 25.33 -27.81 -21.93
N ASP A 114 26.66 -27.57 -21.93
CA ASP A 114 27.46 -26.67 -22.81
C ASP A 114 27.81 -25.23 -22.31
N PRO A 115 29.09 -24.92 -21.93
CA PRO A 115 29.45 -23.67 -21.24
C PRO A 115 29.91 -22.49 -22.11
N GLU A 116 29.88 -22.52 -23.45
CA GLU A 116 30.57 -21.51 -24.27
C GLU A 116 29.74 -20.76 -25.33
N LYS A 117 28.57 -20.21 -24.99
CA LYS A 117 27.93 -19.17 -25.83
C LYS A 117 27.33 -17.99 -25.04
N PRO A 118 27.65 -16.73 -25.40
CA PRO A 118 27.00 -15.56 -24.82
C PRO A 118 25.59 -15.40 -25.41
N VAL A 119 24.56 -15.44 -24.56
CA VAL A 119 23.17 -15.21 -24.96
C VAL A 119 22.92 -13.70 -25.06
N VAL A 120 22.74 -13.22 -26.29
CA VAL A 120 22.24 -11.87 -26.58
C VAL A 120 20.71 -11.88 -26.40
N LEU A 121 20.21 -11.21 -25.36
CA LEU A 121 18.77 -11.06 -25.09
C LEU A 121 18.15 -10.06 -26.07
N ALA A 122 17.46 -10.55 -27.09
CA ALA A 122 16.51 -9.75 -27.86
C ALA A 122 15.18 -9.67 -27.09
N ARG A 123 14.83 -8.48 -26.59
CA ARG A 123 13.51 -8.19 -25.98
C ARG A 123 12.49 -7.97 -27.09
N GLN A 124 11.42 -8.75 -27.10
CA GLN A 124 10.20 -8.44 -27.85
C GLN A 124 9.34 -7.47 -27.03
N ASP A 125 9.33 -6.21 -27.44
CA ASP A 125 8.34 -5.23 -26.98
C ASP A 125 6.97 -5.61 -27.53
N SER A 126 6.00 -5.85 -26.65
CA SER A 126 4.63 -6.19 -27.04
C SER A 126 3.62 -5.53 -26.12
N PHE A 127 3.57 -4.19 -26.07
CA PHE A 127 2.35 -3.44 -25.72
C PHE A 127 2.34 -2.07 -26.42
N SER A 128 1.16 -1.72 -26.96
CA SER A 128 0.88 -0.52 -27.76
C SER A 128 0.83 0.78 -26.96
N SER A 129 0.86 1.90 -27.70
CA SER A 129 1.01 3.31 -27.32
C SER A 129 0.29 3.85 -26.08
N ALA A 130 0.85 4.93 -25.53
CA ALA A 130 0.38 5.72 -24.40
C ALA A 130 -1.12 6.09 -24.45
N SER A 131 -1.82 5.89 -23.33
CA SER A 131 -3.22 6.30 -23.13
C SER A 131 -3.32 7.81 -22.87
N PRO A 132 -4.35 8.51 -23.39
CA PRO A 132 -4.55 9.95 -23.13
C PRO A 132 -4.89 10.26 -21.66
N PRO A 133 -4.63 11.50 -21.18
CA PRO A 133 -4.77 11.90 -19.77
C PRO A 133 -6.20 12.02 -19.21
N GLN A 134 -7.24 11.54 -19.91
CA GLN A 134 -8.66 11.62 -19.50
C GLN A 134 -9.19 10.34 -18.83
N ASP A 135 -8.31 9.40 -18.47
CA ASP A 135 -8.63 8.01 -18.13
C ASP A 135 -8.74 7.71 -16.61
N ILE A 136 -9.19 8.66 -15.78
CA ILE A 136 -9.54 8.39 -14.37
C ILE A 136 -10.95 7.77 -14.34
N PRO A 137 -11.13 6.51 -13.89
CA PRO A 137 -12.45 5.88 -13.91
C PRO A 137 -13.37 6.47 -12.83
N LEU A 138 -14.41 7.19 -13.25
CA LEU A 138 -15.56 7.53 -12.40
C LEU A 138 -16.38 6.26 -12.11
N LEU A 139 -16.41 5.82 -10.86
CA LEU A 139 -17.28 4.74 -10.38
C LEU A 139 -18.71 5.29 -10.23
N LEU A 140 -19.49 5.33 -11.31
CA LEU A 140 -20.87 5.79 -11.24
C LEU A 140 -21.79 4.67 -10.70
N PRO A 141 -22.62 4.96 -9.68
CA PRO A 141 -23.67 4.04 -9.24
C PRO A 141 -24.80 4.01 -10.26
N GLN A 142 -25.45 2.85 -10.41
CA GLN A 142 -26.64 2.72 -11.24
C GLN A 142 -27.84 3.34 -10.50
N GLU A 143 -28.54 4.29 -11.12
CA GLU A 143 -29.84 4.73 -10.62
C GLU A 143 -30.83 3.55 -10.71
N THR A 144 -31.53 3.27 -9.62
CA THR A 144 -32.57 2.25 -9.56
C THR A 144 -33.83 2.80 -10.21
N ASP A 145 -34.22 2.27 -11.38
CA ASP A 145 -35.57 2.46 -11.91
C ASP A 145 -36.56 1.81 -10.94
N ALA A 146 -37.29 2.64 -10.20
CA ALA A 146 -38.43 2.25 -9.40
C ALA A 146 -39.69 2.34 -10.27
N ASP A 147 -40.19 1.21 -10.78
CA ASP A 147 -41.59 0.74 -10.69
C ASP A 147 -41.87 -0.36 -11.73
N SER A 148 -42.23 -1.56 -11.25
CA SER A 148 -43.52 -2.20 -11.57
C SER A 148 -43.61 -3.63 -10.98
N THR A 149 -44.30 -3.67 -9.85
CA THR A 149 -45.23 -4.69 -9.32
C THR A 149 -45.69 -5.87 -10.21
N SER A 150 -45.65 -7.05 -9.59
CA SER A 150 -46.61 -8.19 -9.63
C SER A 150 -47.41 -8.50 -10.90
N GLU A 151 -47.16 -9.67 -11.49
CA GLU A 151 -48.10 -10.39 -12.36
C GLU A 151 -49.03 -11.26 -11.49
N GLU A 152 -50.30 -10.89 -11.41
CA GLU A 152 -51.44 -11.80 -11.19
C GLU A 152 -52.34 -11.79 -12.44
N ASP A 153 -52.95 -12.94 -12.68
CA ASP A 153 -53.56 -13.41 -13.92
C ASP A 153 -54.65 -12.54 -14.57
N MET A 154 -54.69 -12.64 -15.90
CA MET A 154 -55.71 -12.08 -16.80
C MET A 154 -57.14 -12.49 -16.48
N LYS A 155 -58.10 -11.55 -16.68
CA LYS A 155 -59.41 -11.84 -17.28
C LYS A 155 -60.01 -10.62 -18.01
N PHE A 156 -60.47 -10.91 -19.22
CA PHE A 156 -61.28 -10.12 -20.17
C PHE A 156 -62.40 -9.29 -19.52
N ASP A 157 -62.72 -8.09 -20.05
CA ASP A 157 -63.85 -7.92 -20.98
C ASP A 157 -63.95 -6.50 -21.62
N SER A 158 -64.49 -6.55 -22.85
CA SER A 158 -65.13 -5.58 -23.76
C SER A 158 -65.17 -4.06 -23.50
N GLY A 159 -64.96 -3.27 -24.57
CA GLY A 159 -65.43 -1.88 -24.60
C GLY A 159 -64.89 -0.91 -25.69
N SER A 160 -65.18 -1.19 -26.97
CA SER A 160 -65.53 -0.21 -28.05
C SER A 160 -64.75 1.11 -28.30
N ARG A 161 -64.38 1.28 -29.60
CA ARG A 161 -64.38 2.53 -30.43
C ARG A 161 -63.38 3.64 -30.02
N GLN A 162 -62.70 4.38 -30.90
CA GLN A 162 -62.88 4.70 -32.31
C GLN A 162 -61.58 5.38 -32.82
N ASP A 163 -61.34 5.29 -34.13
CA ASP A 163 -60.28 5.89 -34.92
C ASP A 163 -60.08 7.41 -34.72
N LEU A 164 -58.86 7.95 -34.88
CA LEU A 164 -58.50 8.69 -36.10
C LEU A 164 -57.08 9.28 -36.13
N ASP A 165 -56.66 9.38 -37.38
CA ASP A 165 -55.41 9.76 -38.02
C ASP A 165 -55.03 11.26 -37.93
N HIS A 166 -53.78 11.52 -38.37
CA HIS A 166 -53.26 12.75 -39.01
C HIS A 166 -52.84 14.01 -38.21
N ARG A 167 -51.51 14.20 -38.17
CA ARG A 167 -50.67 15.38 -38.56
C ARG A 167 -51.25 16.81 -38.41
N ASN A 168 -50.50 17.67 -37.71
CA ASN A 168 -49.74 18.87 -38.17
C ASN A 168 -49.73 20.04 -37.17
N GLY A 169 -48.57 20.71 -37.05
CA GLY A 169 -48.43 22.10 -36.56
C GLY A 169 -47.55 22.25 -35.32
N ARG A 170 -46.23 22.43 -35.47
CA ARG A 170 -45.45 23.70 -35.33
C ARG A 170 -45.56 24.39 -33.97
N TYR A 171 -44.41 24.61 -33.30
CA TYR A 171 -43.84 25.89 -32.83
C TYR A 171 -42.49 25.55 -32.17
N GLU A 172 -41.37 25.74 -32.89
CA GLU A 172 -40.46 26.90 -32.86
C GLU A 172 -39.43 26.90 -31.71
N PHE A 173 -38.19 27.02 -32.16
CA PHE A 173 -36.89 26.96 -31.49
C PHE A 173 -36.51 28.33 -30.93
N PHE A 174 -36.04 28.41 -29.68
CA PHE A 174 -35.24 29.53 -29.17
C PHE A 174 -34.35 29.09 -27.98
N GLY A 175 -33.03 29.23 -28.16
CA GLY A 175 -31.94 29.19 -27.16
C GLY A 175 -31.49 27.76 -26.80
N GLU A 176 -30.30 27.26 -27.14
CA GLU A 176 -28.97 27.88 -27.03
C GLU A 176 -28.85 28.77 -25.79
N THR A 177 -28.87 28.13 -24.62
CA THR A 177 -28.09 28.60 -23.47
C THR A 177 -27.05 27.55 -23.14
N SER A 178 -25.84 27.89 -23.55
CA SER A 178 -24.58 27.43 -22.99
C SER A 178 -24.62 27.49 -21.46
N GLU A 179 -24.88 26.36 -20.83
CA GLU A 179 -24.36 26.07 -19.49
C GLU A 179 -23.75 24.66 -19.56
N GLU A 180 -22.58 24.62 -20.20
CA GLU A 180 -21.52 23.69 -19.80
C GLU A 180 -21.36 23.86 -18.29
N SER A 181 -22.00 22.96 -17.54
CA SER A 181 -21.94 22.99 -16.09
C SER A 181 -20.49 22.85 -15.67
N ASN A 182 -20.06 23.81 -14.85
CA ASN A 182 -18.68 24.21 -14.62
C ASN A 182 -17.92 23.23 -13.70
N TRP A 183 -17.88 21.96 -14.08
CA TRP A 183 -17.14 20.89 -13.38
C TRP A 183 -15.71 20.72 -13.91
N ASP A 184 -15.41 21.15 -15.14
CA ASP A 184 -14.07 21.02 -15.73
C ASP A 184 -13.08 22.11 -15.26
N GLU A 185 -13.56 23.30 -14.86
CA GLU A 185 -12.67 24.37 -14.38
C GLU A 185 -12.12 24.09 -12.97
N ASN A 186 -12.87 23.40 -12.10
CA ASN A 186 -12.44 23.09 -10.74
C ASN A 186 -11.49 21.89 -10.66
N VAL A 187 -11.51 20.98 -11.64
CA VAL A 187 -10.59 19.83 -11.63
C VAL A 187 -9.16 20.34 -11.77
N ASN A 188 -8.92 21.38 -12.59
CA ASN A 188 -7.61 22.00 -12.84
C ASN A 188 -6.93 22.62 -11.60
N GLU A 189 -7.66 22.97 -10.53
CA GLU A 189 -7.05 23.51 -9.31
C GLU A 189 -6.42 22.43 -8.40
N TRP A 190 -6.80 21.16 -8.53
CA TRP A 190 -6.28 20.05 -7.70
C TRP A 190 -5.01 19.39 -8.26
N TRP A 191 -4.66 19.62 -9.53
CA TRP A 191 -3.51 18.96 -10.20
C TRP A 191 -2.15 19.43 -9.69
N TRP A 192 -2.07 20.64 -9.12
CA TRP A 192 -0.81 21.22 -8.64
C TRP A 192 -0.26 20.56 -7.38
N GLN A 193 -1.02 19.67 -6.73
CA GLN A 193 -0.60 18.96 -5.51
C GLN A 193 0.04 17.60 -5.77
N ILE A 194 0.05 17.12 -7.02
CA ILE A 194 0.69 15.85 -7.36
C ILE A 194 2.18 16.13 -7.62
N GLY A 195 3.04 15.55 -6.78
CA GLY A 195 4.49 15.72 -6.86
C GLY A 195 5.09 15.25 -8.19
N LYS A 196 6.42 15.39 -8.31
CA LYS A 196 7.16 15.04 -9.52
C LYS A 196 6.86 13.60 -9.97
N GLN A 197 6.37 13.47 -11.20
CA GLN A 197 6.06 12.17 -11.81
C GLN A 197 7.33 11.54 -12.40
N SER A 198 7.39 10.21 -12.38
CA SER A 198 8.45 9.42 -13.01
C SER A 198 7.84 8.19 -13.68
N ASP A 199 8.32 7.89 -14.88
CA ASP A 199 7.84 6.71 -15.62
C ASP A 199 8.36 5.44 -14.97
N CYS A 200 7.43 4.58 -14.56
CA CYS A 200 7.72 3.32 -13.89
C CYS A 200 6.91 2.18 -14.52
N ARG A 201 7.33 0.94 -14.26
CA ARG A 201 6.47 -0.23 -14.37
C ARG A 201 5.90 -0.51 -12.98
N CYS A 202 4.58 -0.48 -12.87
CA CYS A 202 3.91 -0.71 -11.59
C CYS A 202 3.10 -2.01 -11.65
N GLN A 203 3.17 -2.80 -10.58
CA GLN A 203 2.34 -4.00 -10.39
C GLN A 203 1.62 -3.90 -9.06
N ILE A 204 0.29 -3.90 -9.08
CA ILE A 204 -0.51 -3.97 -7.86
C ILE A 204 -0.38 -5.37 -7.24
N ILE A 205 -0.14 -5.39 -5.94
CA ILE A 205 -0.02 -6.58 -5.10
C ILE A 205 -0.96 -6.42 -3.90
N ARG A 206 -1.43 -7.53 -3.32
CA ARG A 206 -2.41 -7.51 -2.23
C ARG A 206 -2.32 -8.74 -1.33
N SER A 207 -2.87 -8.59 -0.14
CA SER A 207 -3.19 -9.69 0.77
C SER A 207 -4.70 -9.76 0.89
N VAL A 208 -5.35 -10.82 0.41
CA VAL A 208 -6.80 -11.00 0.51
C VAL A 208 -7.17 -12.47 0.62
N SER A 209 -8.36 -12.77 1.13
CA SER A 209 -8.88 -14.14 1.19
C SER A 209 -10.42 -14.15 1.10
N GLN A 210 -11.01 -15.33 1.28
CA GLN A 210 -12.46 -15.53 1.23
C GLN A 210 -13.24 -14.54 2.12
N TRP A 211 -12.78 -14.27 3.33
CA TRP A 211 -13.52 -13.43 4.29
C TRP A 211 -13.45 -11.93 3.96
N SER A 212 -12.39 -11.49 3.26
CA SER A 212 -12.11 -10.08 3.01
C SER A 212 -12.44 -9.61 1.60
N ALA A 213 -12.35 -10.50 0.60
CA ALA A 213 -12.62 -10.19 -0.81
C ALA A 213 -13.35 -11.32 -1.57
N GLY A 214 -13.76 -12.40 -0.90
CA GLY A 214 -14.48 -13.52 -1.53
C GLY A 214 -13.65 -14.35 -2.50
N THR A 215 -12.32 -14.38 -2.34
CA THR A 215 -11.44 -15.23 -3.17
C THR A 215 -11.40 -16.66 -2.63
N SER A 216 -11.48 -17.64 -3.54
CA SER A 216 -11.49 -19.06 -3.18
C SER A 216 -10.20 -19.54 -2.50
N GLN A 217 -9.07 -18.90 -2.81
CA GLN A 217 -7.80 -19.11 -2.15
C GLN A 217 -7.26 -17.77 -1.63
N PRO A 218 -6.50 -17.77 -0.52
CA PRO A 218 -5.76 -16.60 -0.10
C PRO A 218 -4.77 -16.15 -1.18
N GLU A 219 -4.73 -14.85 -1.43
CA GLU A 219 -3.68 -14.19 -2.19
C GLU A 219 -2.72 -13.51 -1.22
N ASP A 220 -1.44 -13.82 -1.35
CA ASP A 220 -0.31 -13.35 -0.54
C ASP A 220 0.77 -12.72 -1.44
N SER A 221 0.36 -12.04 -2.52
CA SER A 221 1.26 -11.51 -3.55
C SER A 221 2.24 -10.46 -2.99
N ILE A 222 1.88 -9.76 -1.91
CA ILE A 222 2.80 -8.88 -1.17
C ILE A 222 3.96 -9.66 -0.56
N HIS A 223 3.69 -10.75 0.16
CA HIS A 223 4.73 -11.56 0.81
C HIS A 223 5.70 -12.17 -0.22
N ARG A 224 5.15 -12.70 -1.31
CA ARG A 224 5.95 -13.24 -2.42
C ARG A 224 6.83 -12.17 -3.07
N ALA A 225 6.29 -10.97 -3.29
CA ALA A 225 7.05 -9.84 -3.83
C ALA A 225 8.21 -9.45 -2.89
N TYR A 226 7.94 -9.28 -1.59
CA TYR A 226 8.99 -9.00 -0.58
C TYR A 226 10.11 -10.05 -0.63
N CYS A 227 9.77 -11.34 -0.53
CA CYS A 227 10.78 -12.41 -0.53
C CYS A 227 11.57 -12.47 -1.83
N SER A 228 10.90 -12.36 -2.98
CA SER A 228 11.53 -12.40 -4.30
C SER A 228 12.50 -11.22 -4.50
N LEU A 229 12.06 -9.99 -4.21
CA LEU A 229 12.89 -8.80 -4.38
C LEU A 229 14.11 -8.83 -3.45
N ILE A 230 13.93 -9.24 -2.20
CA ILE A 230 15.05 -9.39 -1.25
C ILE A 230 16.06 -10.44 -1.74
N GLN A 231 15.61 -11.57 -2.25
CA GLN A 231 16.49 -12.64 -2.75
C GLN A 231 17.27 -12.22 -4.00
N ASN A 232 16.69 -11.35 -4.83
CA ASN A 232 17.27 -10.87 -6.07
C ASN A 232 18.07 -9.56 -5.95
N ALA A 233 18.00 -8.85 -4.81
CA ALA A 233 18.78 -7.65 -4.55
C ALA A 233 20.28 -7.87 -4.83
N GLU A 234 21.02 -6.88 -5.30
CA GLU A 234 22.45 -7.02 -5.65
C GLU A 234 23.36 -6.29 -4.66
N HIS A 235 22.93 -5.13 -4.17
CA HIS A 235 23.77 -4.17 -3.45
C HIS A 235 23.17 -3.72 -2.12
N PHE A 236 21.90 -3.30 -2.11
CA PHE A 236 21.34 -2.59 -0.99
C PHE A 236 19.84 -2.82 -0.83
N ILE A 237 19.42 -2.95 0.43
CA ILE A 237 18.02 -3.00 0.84
C ILE A 237 17.78 -1.94 1.92
N TYR A 238 16.79 -1.09 1.69
CA TYR A 238 16.24 -0.17 2.70
C TYR A 238 14.81 -0.58 3.04
N ILE A 239 14.50 -0.68 4.32
CA ILE A 239 13.15 -0.99 4.80
C ILE A 239 12.76 0.05 5.83
N GLU A 240 11.58 0.66 5.65
CA GLU A 240 10.87 1.31 6.74
C GLU A 240 9.60 0.54 7.01
N ASN A 241 9.39 0.12 8.26
CA ASN A 241 8.17 -0.59 8.60
C ASN A 241 7.72 -0.31 10.03
N GLN A 242 6.42 -0.14 10.24
CA GLN A 242 5.84 -0.03 11.59
C GLN A 242 6.11 -1.27 12.45
N PHE A 243 6.17 -2.47 11.84
CA PHE A 243 6.48 -3.71 12.54
C PHE A 243 7.55 -4.51 11.80
N PHE A 244 8.38 -5.21 12.56
CA PHE A 244 9.34 -6.17 12.00
C PHE A 244 9.27 -7.48 12.79
N ILE A 245 8.25 -8.28 12.46
CA ILE A 245 7.92 -9.56 13.09
C ILE A 245 7.91 -10.64 12.00
N SER A 246 8.97 -11.41 11.92
CA SER A 246 9.19 -12.42 10.87
C SER A 246 9.94 -13.63 11.43
N GLY A 247 9.84 -14.76 10.74
CA GLY A 247 10.46 -16.03 11.13
C GLY A 247 11.54 -16.48 10.14
N LEU A 248 12.53 -17.20 10.66
CA LEU A 248 13.46 -18.00 9.86
C LEU A 248 12.81 -19.34 9.47
N GLU A 249 13.44 -20.12 8.58
CA GLU A 249 12.90 -21.38 8.05
C GLU A 249 12.36 -22.34 9.13
N LYS A 250 13.06 -22.44 10.27
CA LYS A 250 12.71 -23.33 11.39
C LYS A 250 11.74 -22.73 12.42
N ASP A 251 11.21 -21.53 12.17
CA ASP A 251 10.25 -20.91 13.07
C ASP A 251 8.82 -21.31 12.67
N ASP A 252 8.23 -22.19 13.48
CA ASP A 252 6.85 -22.65 13.31
C ASP A 252 5.82 -21.68 13.92
N THR A 253 6.27 -20.66 14.66
CA THR A 253 5.38 -19.70 15.34
C THR A 253 5.06 -18.50 14.46
N ILE A 254 6.07 -17.94 13.78
CA ILE A 254 5.91 -16.84 12.83
C ILE A 254 6.12 -17.40 11.44
N LEU A 255 5.13 -17.29 10.56
CA LEU A 255 5.09 -18.04 9.30
C LEU A 255 5.63 -17.27 8.10
N ASN A 256 5.54 -15.94 8.10
CA ASN A 256 6.13 -15.14 7.03
C ASN A 256 7.67 -15.27 7.02
N ARG A 257 8.26 -15.19 5.82
CA ARG A 257 9.67 -15.52 5.55
C ARG A 257 10.50 -14.33 5.06
N VAL A 258 10.14 -13.12 5.48
CA VAL A 258 10.90 -11.90 5.15
C VAL A 258 12.28 -11.91 5.82
N ALA A 259 12.37 -12.25 7.11
CA ALA A 259 13.64 -12.40 7.82
C ALA A 259 14.50 -13.52 7.21
N GLU A 260 13.90 -14.64 6.82
CA GLU A 260 14.60 -15.73 6.13
C GLU A 260 15.20 -15.28 4.80
N ALA A 261 14.45 -14.51 4.00
CA ALA A 261 14.95 -13.97 2.74
C ALA A 261 16.15 -13.04 2.95
N LEU A 262 16.08 -12.14 3.95
CA LEU A 262 17.18 -11.25 4.32
C LEU A 262 18.40 -12.04 4.79
N TYR A 263 18.20 -13.01 5.69
CA TYR A 263 19.23 -13.88 6.22
C TYR A 263 19.99 -14.61 5.09
N ARG A 264 19.27 -15.30 4.19
CA ARG A 264 19.88 -16.00 3.06
C ARG A 264 20.60 -15.05 2.12
N ARG A 265 20.02 -13.88 1.86
CA ARG A 265 20.63 -12.90 0.95
C ARG A 265 21.94 -12.36 1.51
N ILE A 266 22.00 -12.07 2.80
CA ILE A 266 23.22 -11.63 3.49
C ILE A 266 24.29 -12.73 3.43
N LEU A 267 23.93 -13.98 3.75
CA LEU A 267 24.87 -15.10 3.65
C LEU A 267 25.41 -15.32 2.23
N LYS A 268 24.56 -15.13 1.22
CA LYS A 268 24.99 -15.16 -0.19
C LYS A 268 26.01 -14.05 -0.49
N ALA A 269 25.75 -12.81 -0.06
CA ALA A 269 26.70 -11.71 -0.24
C ALA A 269 28.04 -12.01 0.42
N HIS A 270 28.01 -12.54 1.65
CA HIS A 270 29.20 -12.90 2.40
C HIS A 270 30.02 -13.99 1.70
N LYS A 271 29.35 -15.06 1.25
CA LYS A 271 29.99 -16.15 0.50
C LYS A 271 30.62 -15.67 -0.80
N GLU A 272 29.98 -14.73 -1.48
CA GLU A 272 30.46 -14.12 -2.73
C GLU A 272 31.48 -12.99 -2.50
N ASN A 273 31.80 -12.66 -1.23
CA ASN A 273 32.64 -11.53 -0.83
C ASN A 273 32.21 -10.20 -1.48
N LYS A 274 30.89 -9.99 -1.60
CA LYS A 274 30.29 -8.76 -2.16
C LYS A 274 29.92 -7.79 -1.06
N CYS A 275 30.11 -6.50 -1.34
CA CYS A 275 29.53 -5.43 -0.53
C CYS A 275 28.01 -5.50 -0.66
N PHE A 276 27.32 -5.66 0.47
CA PHE A 276 25.87 -5.73 0.53
C PHE A 276 25.39 -5.15 1.85
N ARG A 277 24.34 -4.33 1.83
CA ARG A 277 23.85 -3.64 3.02
C ARG A 277 22.34 -3.70 3.14
N VAL A 278 21.85 -3.91 4.35
CA VAL A 278 20.45 -3.89 4.74
C VAL A 278 20.28 -2.86 5.85
N VAL A 279 19.41 -1.88 5.65
CA VAL A 279 19.05 -0.87 6.65
C VAL A 279 17.56 -0.99 6.94
N ILE A 280 17.22 -1.14 8.21
CA ILE A 280 15.84 -1.32 8.65
C ILE A 280 15.50 -0.25 9.68
N VAL A 281 14.48 0.56 9.38
CA VAL A 281 13.97 1.62 10.26
C VAL A 281 12.59 1.21 10.79
N VAL A 282 12.47 1.18 12.11
CA VAL A 282 11.25 0.78 12.84
C VAL A 282 10.96 1.80 13.94
N PRO A 283 9.72 1.92 14.44
CA PRO A 283 9.44 2.80 15.56
C PRO A 283 10.22 2.34 16.81
N LEU A 284 10.66 3.31 17.62
CA LEU A 284 11.39 3.00 18.86
C LEU A 284 10.51 2.22 19.84
N LEU A 285 9.22 2.53 19.87
CA LEU A 285 8.21 1.82 20.63
C LEU A 285 6.88 1.74 19.87
N PRO A 286 6.09 0.66 20.04
CA PRO A 286 4.71 0.60 19.56
C PRO A 286 3.87 1.80 20.04
N GLY A 287 3.01 2.32 19.17
CA GLY A 287 2.16 3.49 19.40
C GLY A 287 0.85 3.14 20.10
N PHE A 288 0.93 2.56 21.30
CA PHE A 288 -0.23 2.30 22.17
C PHE A 288 -0.05 2.99 23.52
N GLN A 289 -1.16 3.32 24.18
CA GLN A 289 -1.13 4.05 25.44
C GLN A 289 -0.39 3.29 26.56
N GLY A 290 0.32 4.07 27.39
CA GLY A 290 0.97 3.60 28.62
C GLY A 290 2.49 3.52 28.52
N GLY A 291 3.15 3.70 29.66
CA GLY A 291 4.58 3.41 29.88
C GLY A 291 4.86 1.90 29.80
N ILE A 292 6.09 1.51 29.46
CA ILE A 292 6.46 0.09 29.29
C ILE A 292 6.24 -0.70 30.60
N ASP A 293 6.47 -0.03 31.72
CA ASP A 293 6.36 -0.56 33.08
C ASP A 293 4.93 -0.51 33.64
N ASP A 294 3.98 0.07 32.90
CA ASP A 294 2.60 0.18 33.34
C ASP A 294 1.90 -1.18 33.27
N PHE A 295 1.06 -1.48 34.26
CA PHE A 295 0.27 -2.73 34.28
C PHE A 295 -0.59 -2.88 33.01
N GLY A 296 -1.11 -1.78 32.46
CA GLY A 296 -1.92 -1.73 31.24
C GLY A 296 -1.16 -1.94 29.92
N ALA A 297 0.18 -1.86 29.91
CA ALA A 297 0.99 -1.92 28.68
C ALA A 297 1.28 -3.34 28.17
N ALA A 298 0.40 -4.31 28.44
CA ALA A 298 0.56 -5.69 28.02
C ALA A 298 0.70 -5.83 26.49
N THR A 299 -0.09 -5.06 25.73
CA THR A 299 -0.03 -5.02 24.26
C THR A 299 1.32 -4.51 23.76
N VAL A 300 1.84 -3.42 24.35
CA VAL A 300 3.16 -2.87 24.01
C VAL A 300 4.25 -3.90 24.27
N ARG A 301 4.23 -4.55 25.45
CA ARG A 301 5.22 -5.58 25.80
C ARG A 301 5.13 -6.80 24.89
N ALA A 302 3.94 -7.24 24.51
CA ALA A 302 3.75 -8.36 23.60
C ALA A 302 4.32 -8.05 22.21
N LEU A 303 4.03 -6.87 21.65
CA LEU A 303 4.57 -6.45 20.35
C LEU A 303 6.10 -6.33 20.39
N MET A 304 6.64 -5.72 21.44
CA MET A 304 8.09 -5.63 21.65
C MET A 304 8.74 -7.00 21.79
N HIS A 305 8.10 -7.95 22.49
CA HIS A 305 8.61 -9.33 22.62
C HIS A 305 8.80 -9.96 21.24
N TRP A 306 7.76 -9.94 20.39
CA TRP A 306 7.84 -10.54 19.05
C TRP A 306 8.86 -9.84 18.15
N GLN A 307 8.92 -8.50 18.19
CA GLN A 307 9.88 -7.75 17.40
C GLN A 307 11.33 -8.02 17.84
N TYR A 308 11.61 -8.01 19.14
CA TYR A 308 12.94 -8.37 19.63
C TYR A 308 13.29 -9.83 19.39
N ARG A 309 12.33 -10.75 19.47
CA ARG A 309 12.53 -12.16 19.10
C ARG A 309 12.92 -12.33 17.64
N THR A 310 12.33 -11.55 16.72
CA THR A 310 12.76 -11.54 15.32
C THR A 310 14.15 -10.94 15.16
N ILE A 311 14.46 -9.84 15.85
CA ILE A 311 15.69 -9.06 15.62
C ILE A 311 16.91 -9.66 16.34
N SER A 312 16.86 -9.80 17.66
CA SER A 312 18.07 -10.01 18.47
C SER A 312 17.94 -10.91 19.70
N ARG A 313 16.75 -11.43 20.00
CA ARG A 313 16.50 -12.26 21.18
C ARG A 313 16.13 -13.67 20.74
N GLU A 314 16.63 -14.66 21.47
CA GLU A 314 16.49 -16.09 21.16
C GLU A 314 17.32 -16.57 19.96
N ARG A 315 17.53 -17.89 19.92
CA ARG A 315 18.29 -18.58 18.87
C ARG A 315 17.61 -18.60 17.50
N THR A 316 16.38 -18.10 17.43
CA THR A 316 15.59 -17.97 16.21
C THR A 316 15.72 -16.59 15.58
N SER A 317 16.36 -15.62 16.25
CA SER A 317 16.50 -14.26 15.73
C SER A 317 17.50 -14.17 14.57
N ILE A 318 17.29 -13.19 13.70
CA ILE A 318 18.17 -12.95 12.55
C ILE A 318 19.59 -12.59 12.99
N LEU A 319 19.76 -11.75 14.01
CA LEU A 319 21.08 -11.36 14.48
C LEU A 319 21.81 -12.50 15.20
N ASP A 320 21.13 -13.34 15.99
CA ASP A 320 21.79 -14.50 16.61
C ASP A 320 22.34 -15.47 15.55
N ASN A 321 21.52 -15.79 14.54
CA ASN A 321 21.93 -16.69 13.46
C ASN A 321 23.03 -16.11 12.56
N LEU A 322 22.98 -14.81 12.25
CA LEU A 322 24.06 -14.15 11.51
C LEU A 322 25.34 -14.07 12.35
N ASN A 323 25.26 -13.68 13.62
CA ASN A 323 26.43 -13.58 14.50
C ASN A 323 27.11 -14.93 14.73
N ALA A 324 26.34 -16.02 14.80
CA ALA A 324 26.88 -17.37 14.92
C ALA A 324 27.78 -17.75 13.73
N LEU A 325 27.53 -17.19 12.53
CA LEU A 325 28.28 -17.50 11.31
C LEU A 325 29.31 -16.43 10.93
N LEU A 326 28.98 -15.16 11.14
CA LEU A 326 29.74 -14.00 10.65
C LEU A 326 30.50 -13.26 11.77
N GLY A 327 30.16 -13.51 13.04
CA GLY A 327 30.73 -12.80 14.18
C GLY A 327 30.50 -11.28 14.08
N SER A 328 31.56 -10.50 14.30
CA SER A 328 31.50 -9.03 14.23
C SER A 328 31.12 -8.49 12.85
N LYS A 329 31.35 -9.26 11.77
CA LYS A 329 31.02 -8.85 10.39
C LYS A 329 29.52 -8.72 10.15
N THR A 330 28.66 -9.26 11.01
CA THR A 330 27.19 -9.07 10.89
C THR A 330 26.81 -7.60 10.77
N GLN A 331 27.49 -6.72 11.53
CA GLN A 331 27.21 -5.29 11.53
C GLN A 331 27.58 -4.60 10.22
N ASP A 332 28.39 -5.21 9.37
CA ASP A 332 28.70 -4.70 8.03
C ASP A 332 27.49 -4.89 7.09
N TYR A 333 26.69 -5.92 7.31
CA TYR A 333 25.58 -6.29 6.42
C TYR A 333 24.22 -5.77 6.83
N ILE A 334 23.88 -5.74 8.12
CA ILE A 334 22.53 -5.39 8.58
C ILE A 334 22.56 -4.42 9.77
N SER A 335 21.67 -3.43 9.77
CA SER A 335 21.52 -2.51 10.89
C SER A 335 20.07 -2.05 11.08
N PHE A 336 19.70 -1.87 12.34
CA PHE A 336 18.37 -1.44 12.78
C PHE A 336 18.43 -0.06 13.39
N TYR A 337 17.49 0.80 13.03
CA TYR A 337 17.40 2.18 13.50
C TYR A 337 15.96 2.51 13.92
N GLY A 338 15.83 3.57 14.71
CA GLY A 338 14.56 4.23 14.98
C GLY A 338 14.74 5.74 14.94
N LEU A 339 13.64 6.46 14.82
CA LEU A 339 13.65 7.90 14.62
C LEU A 339 13.19 8.64 15.89
N ARG A 340 13.82 9.79 16.17
CA ARG A 340 13.51 10.65 17.31
C ARG A 340 13.73 12.12 16.93
N SER A 341 12.85 12.98 17.45
CA SER A 341 12.94 14.43 17.31
C SER A 341 12.93 15.12 18.67
N TYR A 342 13.26 16.40 18.67
CA TYR A 342 13.16 17.29 19.81
C TYR A 342 12.78 18.70 19.34
N GLY A 343 12.25 19.52 20.24
CA GLY A 343 11.81 20.88 19.94
C GLY A 343 11.17 21.55 21.13
N ARG A 344 10.80 22.83 20.98
CA ARG A 344 9.98 23.53 21.99
C ARG A 344 8.50 23.22 21.78
N LEU A 345 7.73 23.17 22.87
CA LEU A 345 6.28 22.95 22.80
C LEU A 345 5.53 24.20 22.30
N PHE A 346 6.02 25.39 22.63
CA PHE A 346 5.53 26.70 22.21
C PHE A 346 6.68 27.73 22.30
N GLU A 347 6.43 28.97 21.85
CA GLU A 347 7.38 30.08 21.97
C GLU A 347 7.78 30.31 23.44
N ASP A 348 9.08 30.34 23.73
CA ASP A 348 9.65 30.38 25.08
C ASP A 348 9.26 29.21 26.03
N GLY A 349 8.57 28.20 25.51
CA GLY A 349 8.18 26.99 26.24
C GLY A 349 9.32 25.99 26.47
N PRO A 350 9.06 24.92 27.25
CA PRO A 350 10.04 23.88 27.54
C PRO A 350 10.44 23.12 26.27
N ILE A 351 11.67 22.59 26.28
CA ILE A 351 12.17 21.66 25.26
C ILE A 351 11.71 20.25 25.66
N ALA A 352 11.13 19.54 24.70
CA ALA A 352 10.73 18.14 24.84
C ALA A 352 11.39 17.28 23.76
N THR A 353 11.35 15.96 23.94
CA THR A 353 11.72 14.98 22.91
C THR A 353 10.61 13.96 22.74
N SER A 354 10.38 13.54 21.50
CA SER A 354 9.41 12.49 21.18
C SER A 354 9.99 11.58 20.11
N GLN A 355 9.59 10.29 20.12
CA GLN A 355 9.91 9.42 18.99
C GLN A 355 9.19 9.94 17.75
N ILE A 356 9.82 9.78 16.59
CA ILE A 356 9.09 9.90 15.33
C ILE A 356 8.55 8.51 15.05
N TYR A 357 7.23 8.39 15.01
CA TYR A 357 6.57 7.12 14.80
C TYR A 357 6.63 6.73 13.33
N VAL A 358 7.49 5.77 13.03
CA VAL A 358 7.63 5.17 11.71
C VAL A 358 6.40 4.30 11.47
N HIS A 359 5.45 4.83 10.73
CA HIS A 359 4.27 4.13 10.24
C HIS A 359 4.40 3.70 8.79
N SER A 360 5.47 4.09 8.09
CA SER A 360 5.88 3.60 6.77
C SER A 360 5.70 2.08 6.59
N LYS A 361 5.42 1.65 5.34
CA LYS A 361 5.58 0.27 4.87
C LYS A 361 6.26 0.28 3.50
N LEU A 362 7.57 0.54 3.54
CA LEU A 362 8.42 0.77 2.38
C LEU A 362 9.53 -0.30 2.32
N LEU A 363 9.80 -0.80 1.12
CA LEU A 363 11.01 -1.53 0.75
C LEU A 363 11.63 -0.85 -0.47
N ILE A 364 12.92 -0.52 -0.44
CA ILE A 364 13.70 -0.09 -1.61
C ILE A 364 14.82 -1.11 -1.84
N VAL A 365 15.01 -1.49 -3.09
CA VAL A 365 16.05 -2.41 -3.53
C VAL A 365 16.92 -1.75 -4.61
N ASP A 366 18.22 -1.69 -4.34
CA ASP A 366 19.28 -1.23 -5.25
C ASP A 366 19.05 0.15 -5.90
N ASP A 367 18.32 1.03 -5.23
CA ASP A 367 17.84 2.32 -5.73
C ASP A 367 17.07 2.23 -7.05
N ARG A 368 16.44 1.09 -7.38
CA ARG A 368 15.75 0.86 -8.67
C ARG A 368 14.34 0.30 -8.55
N ILE A 369 14.03 -0.30 -7.41
CA ILE A 369 12.71 -0.89 -7.17
C ILE A 369 12.23 -0.43 -5.80
N ALA A 370 10.99 0.00 -5.74
CA ALA A 370 10.30 0.31 -4.50
C ALA A 370 9.05 -0.57 -4.33
N VAL A 371 8.72 -0.94 -3.09
CA VAL A 371 7.41 -1.48 -2.71
C VAL A 371 6.81 -0.54 -1.68
N ILE A 372 5.63 0.00 -2.00
CA ILE A 372 4.88 0.91 -1.12
C ILE A 372 3.48 0.32 -0.94
N GLY A 373 2.95 0.36 0.29
CA GLY A 373 1.61 -0.14 0.56
C GLY A 373 1.20 -0.03 2.02
N SER A 374 0.22 -0.84 2.42
CA SER A 374 -0.30 -0.88 3.79
C SER A 374 0.27 -2.01 4.65
N SER A 375 0.91 -3.00 4.02
CA SER A 375 1.33 -4.25 4.66
C SER A 375 2.52 -4.07 5.60
N ASN A 376 2.29 -4.35 6.88
CA ASN A 376 3.37 -4.48 7.85
C ASN A 376 4.20 -5.75 7.64
N ILE A 377 5.45 -5.79 8.11
CA ILE A 377 6.21 -7.05 8.17
C ILE A 377 5.74 -7.82 9.42
N ASN A 378 4.62 -8.52 9.27
CA ASN A 378 4.07 -9.45 10.24
C ASN A 378 3.13 -10.45 9.53
N ASP A 379 2.79 -11.55 10.20
CA ASP A 379 1.87 -12.55 9.65
C ASP A 379 0.46 -11.99 9.40
N ARG A 380 0.05 -10.96 10.16
CA ARG A 380 -1.26 -10.32 10.03
C ARG A 380 -1.46 -9.69 8.65
N SER A 381 -0.43 -9.02 8.14
CA SER A 381 -0.45 -8.38 6.83
C SER A 381 0.01 -9.31 5.69
N LEU A 382 0.92 -10.26 5.95
CA LEU A 382 1.62 -10.98 4.89
C LEU A 382 1.04 -12.35 4.50
N LEU A 383 0.20 -12.98 5.33
CA LEU A 383 -0.30 -14.34 5.02
C LEU A 383 -1.52 -14.38 4.09
N GLY A 384 -2.11 -13.24 3.73
CA GLY A 384 -3.32 -13.16 2.88
C GLY A 384 -4.63 -13.59 3.56
N SER A 385 -4.56 -14.57 4.47
CA SER A 385 -5.70 -15.14 5.20
C SER A 385 -6.15 -14.31 6.41
N ARG A 386 -5.37 -13.29 6.79
CA ARG A 386 -5.66 -12.36 7.90
C ARG A 386 -6.10 -11.02 7.31
N ASP A 387 -5.50 -9.90 7.72
CA ASP A 387 -5.93 -8.56 7.29
C ASP A 387 -5.83 -8.41 5.77
N SER A 388 -6.75 -7.62 5.19
CA SER A 388 -6.67 -7.27 3.78
C SER A 388 -5.72 -6.10 3.58
N GLU A 389 -4.71 -6.28 2.73
CA GLU A 389 -3.68 -5.26 2.45
C GLU A 389 -3.57 -5.00 0.95
N ILE A 390 -3.07 -3.83 0.59
CA ILE A 390 -2.75 -3.47 -0.80
C ILE A 390 -1.38 -2.80 -0.86
N GLY A 391 -0.67 -3.00 -1.97
CA GLY A 391 0.56 -2.31 -2.26
C GLY A 391 0.86 -2.31 -3.75
N VAL A 392 2.00 -1.74 -4.10
CA VAL A 392 2.49 -1.67 -5.47
C VAL A 392 3.98 -1.95 -5.49
N VAL A 393 4.43 -2.80 -6.41
CA VAL A 393 5.84 -2.91 -6.81
C VAL A 393 6.06 -1.89 -7.92
N ILE A 394 7.05 -1.02 -7.76
CA ILE A 394 7.40 0.06 -8.68
C ILE A 394 8.82 -0.20 -9.16
N GLU A 395 8.97 -0.57 -10.42
CA GLU A 395 10.27 -0.72 -11.09
C GLU A 395 10.53 0.51 -11.96
N ASP A 396 11.65 1.20 -11.71
CA ASP A 396 12.02 2.39 -12.47
C ASP A 396 12.28 2.10 -13.95
N LYS A 397 11.82 2.99 -14.83
CA LYS A 397 12.19 3.00 -16.27
C LYS A 397 13.17 4.12 -16.62
N GLU A 398 13.15 5.20 -15.84
CA GLU A 398 14.05 6.34 -15.98
C GLU A 398 15.16 6.25 -14.93
N PHE A 399 16.38 6.59 -15.32
CA PHE A 399 17.55 6.49 -14.46
C PHE A 399 18.33 7.80 -14.38
N VAL A 400 18.94 8.03 -13.22
CA VAL A 400 19.85 9.14 -12.93
C VAL A 400 21.25 8.62 -12.62
N GLU A 401 22.27 9.41 -12.93
CA GLU A 401 23.64 9.07 -12.57
C GLU A 401 23.83 9.15 -11.05
N SER A 402 24.39 8.09 -10.47
CA SER A 402 24.68 7.96 -9.05
C SER A 402 25.93 7.08 -8.87
N SER A 403 26.18 6.63 -7.64
CA SER A 403 27.24 5.67 -7.34
C SER A 403 26.76 4.63 -6.33
N MET A 404 27.19 3.38 -6.52
CA MET A 404 26.95 2.27 -5.61
C MET A 404 28.31 1.70 -5.20
N ASN A 405 28.65 1.81 -3.91
CA ASN A 405 29.96 1.42 -3.39
C ASN A 405 31.16 2.05 -4.16
N GLY A 406 31.06 3.35 -4.46
CA GLY A 406 32.09 4.12 -5.17
C GLY A 406 32.20 3.82 -6.68
N VAL A 407 31.39 2.92 -7.22
CA VAL A 407 31.32 2.62 -8.66
C VAL A 407 30.13 3.32 -9.28
N LYS A 408 30.26 3.79 -10.54
CA LYS A 408 29.16 4.42 -11.29
C LYS A 408 27.93 3.52 -11.30
N TRP A 409 26.78 4.05 -10.91
CA TRP A 409 25.51 3.35 -10.84
C TRP A 409 24.42 4.20 -11.50
N MET A 410 23.56 3.56 -12.30
CA MET A 410 22.35 4.19 -12.81
C MET A 410 21.22 3.87 -11.82
N ALA A 411 20.89 4.84 -10.97
CA ALA A 411 19.83 4.71 -9.97
C ALA A 411 18.49 5.05 -10.61
N GLY A 412 17.43 4.37 -10.21
CA GLY A 412 16.06 4.65 -10.66
C GLY A 412 15.60 6.02 -10.16
N LYS A 413 15.04 6.83 -11.06
CA LYS A 413 14.66 8.21 -10.77
C LYS A 413 13.61 8.31 -9.65
N PHE A 414 12.66 7.39 -9.57
CA PHE A 414 11.67 7.29 -8.49
C PHE A 414 12.30 6.73 -7.22
N SER A 415 12.90 5.54 -7.29
CA SER A 415 13.39 4.82 -6.10
C SER A 415 14.60 5.46 -5.42
N TYR A 416 15.38 6.29 -6.12
CA TYR A 416 16.51 7.05 -5.59
C TYR A 416 16.14 8.41 -5.01
N SER A 417 14.99 8.98 -5.40
CA SER A 417 14.57 10.31 -4.96
C SER A 417 13.68 10.41 -3.70
N PRO A 418 13.43 9.36 -2.88
CA PRO A 418 12.45 9.45 -1.80
C PRO A 418 12.88 10.32 -0.61
#